data_AF-A0A285ZY76-F1
#
_entry.id   AF-A0A285ZY76-F1
#
_cell.length_a   1.000
_cell.length_b   1.000
_cell.length_c   1.000
_cell.angle_alpha   90.00
_cell.angle_beta   90.00
_cell.angle_gamma   90.00
#
_symmetry.space_group_name_H-M   'P 1'
#
loop_
_entity.id
_entity.type
_entity.pdbx_description
1 polymer ?
#
loop_
_entity_poly.entity_id
_entity_poly.type
_entity_poly.pdbx_seq_one_letter_code
_entity_poly.pdbx_strand_id
1 'polypeptide(L)'
;MAIWQFNIYFIPRQTLLEKYGQVQTKLEFEKAFKIHWWLNLNVDTKELLPLLQQFGDLQEWTSKTDGLRSFGDTETNDISICFDNKTNKVEELSCRLDLRNVDKFFIKKVLSIATLYDCLLMDSRGRLFQPTIAALDESIQLSNATRFVDDSKQFLDDFPKE
;
A
#
# COMPACT_ATOMS: atom_id res chain seq x y z
N MET A 1 -3.36 -6.89 13.10
CA MET A 1 -3.86 -6.75 11.72
C MET A 1 -4.48 -8.06 11.32
N ALA A 2 -5.56 -8.05 10.55
CA ALA A 2 -6.21 -9.27 10.12
C ALA A 2 -5.31 -10.04 9.14
N ILE A 3 -5.19 -11.35 9.32
CA ILE A 3 -4.26 -12.19 8.55
C ILE A 3 -4.60 -12.21 7.05
N TRP A 4 -5.85 -11.96 6.67
CA TRP A 4 -6.34 -11.95 5.27
C TRP A 4 -6.15 -10.62 4.54
N GLN A 5 -5.65 -9.58 5.22
CA GLN A 5 -5.42 -8.27 4.61
C GLN A 5 -4.00 -8.19 4.03
N PHE A 6 -3.90 -7.74 2.77
CA PHE A 6 -2.63 -7.54 2.09
C PHE A 6 -2.34 -6.03 1.98
N ASN A 7 -1.27 -5.59 2.67
CA ASN A 7 -0.88 -4.18 2.70
C ASN A 7 0.14 -3.89 1.60
N ILE A 8 -0.07 -2.77 0.93
CA ILE A 8 0.78 -2.29 -0.15
C ILE A 8 1.16 -0.84 0.13
N TYR A 9 2.44 -0.53 0.02
CA TYR A 9 2.98 0.81 0.13
C TYR A 9 3.46 1.29 -1.24
N PHE A 10 3.21 2.55 -1.55
CA PHE A 10 3.62 3.15 -2.82
C PHE A 10 4.98 3.84 -2.62
N ILE A 11 5.98 3.35 -3.33
CA ILE A 11 7.37 3.80 -3.22
C ILE A 11 7.78 4.43 -4.55
N PRO A 12 7.86 5.78 -4.62
CA PRO A 12 8.30 6.46 -5.82
C PRO A 12 9.70 6.03 -6.28
N ARG A 13 9.81 5.70 -7.56
CA ARG A 13 11.06 5.21 -8.16
C ARG A 13 12.18 6.24 -8.06
N GLN A 14 11.85 7.52 -8.27
CA GLN A 14 12.82 8.61 -8.17
C GLN A 14 13.52 8.61 -6.80
N THR A 15 12.77 8.51 -5.70
CA THR A 15 13.34 8.53 -4.35
C THR A 15 14.21 7.31 -4.06
N LEU A 16 13.88 6.15 -4.64
CA LEU A 16 14.75 4.96 -4.57
C LEU A 16 16.08 5.19 -5.27
N LEU A 17 16.04 5.78 -6.48
CA LEU A 17 17.24 6.09 -7.27
C LEU A 17 18.11 7.14 -6.57
N GLU A 18 17.51 8.19 -6.04
CA GLU A 18 18.22 9.23 -5.27
C GLU A 18 18.92 8.64 -4.03
N LYS A 19 18.25 7.72 -3.32
CA LYS A 19 18.77 7.17 -2.06
C LYS A 19 19.80 6.06 -2.26
N TYR A 20 19.60 5.18 -3.24
CA TYR A 20 20.40 3.96 -3.40
C TYR A 20 21.18 3.88 -4.72
N GLY A 21 21.01 4.84 -5.63
CA GLY A 21 21.64 4.84 -6.95
C GLY A 21 21.08 3.80 -7.94
N GLN A 22 20.18 2.92 -7.48
CA GLN A 22 19.56 1.86 -8.28
C GLN A 22 18.22 1.44 -7.68
N VAL A 23 17.37 0.84 -8.52
CA VAL A 23 16.11 0.24 -8.08
C VAL A 23 16.40 -1.03 -7.28
N GLN A 24 15.91 -1.07 -6.04
CA GLN A 24 16.00 -2.25 -5.18
C GLN A 24 14.87 -3.22 -5.48
N THR A 25 15.11 -4.53 -5.31
CA THR A 25 14.08 -5.57 -5.38
C THR A 25 13.46 -5.89 -4.02
N LYS A 26 14.14 -5.49 -2.94
CA LYS A 26 13.69 -5.67 -1.57
C LYS A 26 14.29 -4.60 -0.66
N LEU A 27 13.50 -4.15 0.30
CA LEU A 27 13.91 -3.28 1.40
C LEU A 27 13.71 -4.01 2.73
N GLU A 28 14.50 -3.64 3.72
CA GLU A 28 14.21 -4.01 5.10
C GLU A 28 13.03 -3.17 5.59
N PHE A 29 11.90 -3.82 5.86
CA PHE A 29 10.62 -3.14 6.09
C PHE A 29 10.70 -2.07 7.19
N GLU A 30 11.31 -2.39 8.33
CA GLU A 30 11.44 -1.45 9.47
C GLU A 30 12.27 -0.21 9.14
N LYS A 31 13.25 -0.33 8.25
CA LYS A 31 14.04 0.81 7.77
C LYS A 31 13.28 1.57 6.70
N ALA A 32 12.59 0.87 5.81
CA ALA A 32 11.78 1.47 4.76
C ALA A 32 10.66 2.35 5.32
N PHE A 33 10.04 1.93 6.42
CA PHE A 33 8.96 2.67 7.09
C PHE A 33 9.41 3.99 7.72
N LYS A 34 10.72 4.16 7.97
CA LYS A 34 11.30 5.39 8.53
C LYS A 34 11.70 6.40 7.46
N ILE A 35 11.51 6.08 6.18
CA ILE A 35 11.91 6.93 5.06
C ILE A 35 10.68 7.67 4.54
N HIS A 36 10.79 8.99 4.45
CA HIS A 36 9.77 9.83 3.83
C HIS A 36 9.90 9.78 2.30
N TRP A 37 9.31 8.74 1.70
CA TRP A 37 9.49 8.44 0.28
C TRP A 37 8.94 9.52 -0.68
N TRP A 38 7.96 10.30 -0.24
CA TRP A 38 7.27 11.28 -1.06
C TRP A 38 7.78 12.73 -0.88
N LEU A 39 8.61 12.98 0.14
CA LEU A 39 8.98 14.33 0.57
C LEU A 39 9.64 15.18 -0.53
N ASN A 40 10.50 14.57 -1.34
CA ASN A 40 11.25 15.27 -2.40
C ASN A 40 10.45 15.51 -3.69
N LEU A 41 9.31 14.84 -3.86
CA LEU A 41 8.53 14.90 -5.10
C LEU A 41 7.60 16.10 -5.16
N ASN A 42 7.44 16.80 -4.03
CA ASN A 42 6.62 17.99 -3.92
C ASN A 42 5.17 17.80 -4.43
N VAL A 43 4.63 16.60 -4.30
CA VAL A 43 3.25 16.28 -4.68
C VAL A 43 2.30 16.93 -3.68
N ASP A 44 1.40 17.77 -4.19
CA ASP A 44 0.34 18.42 -3.38
C ASP A 44 -0.87 17.50 -3.26
N THR A 45 -1.44 17.42 -2.07
CA THR A 45 -2.64 16.62 -1.79
C THR A 45 -3.84 17.01 -2.65
N LYS A 46 -3.91 18.24 -3.15
CA LYS A 46 -4.96 18.70 -4.08
C LYS A 46 -4.99 17.92 -5.40
N GLU A 47 -3.85 17.38 -5.84
CA GLU A 47 -3.78 16.56 -7.05
C GLU A 47 -4.16 15.12 -6.76
N LEU A 48 -3.72 14.57 -5.63
CA LEU A 48 -3.88 13.15 -5.30
C LEU A 48 -5.24 12.84 -4.65
N LEU A 49 -5.76 13.70 -3.76
CA LEU A 49 -7.01 13.46 -3.04
C LEU A 49 -8.22 13.22 -3.97
N PRO A 50 -8.44 13.98 -5.06
CA PRO A 50 -9.53 13.70 -5.99
C PRO A 50 -9.43 12.33 -6.67
N LEU A 51 -8.20 11.80 -6.85
CA LEU A 51 -8.00 10.45 -7.37
C LEU A 51 -8.36 9.39 -6.32
N LEU A 52 -8.01 9.63 -5.05
CA LEU A 52 -8.30 8.72 -3.94
C LEU A 52 -9.79 8.66 -3.58
N GLN A 53 -10.53 9.75 -3.74
CA GLN A 53 -11.99 9.78 -3.56
C GLN A 53 -12.73 8.78 -4.45
N GLN A 54 -12.12 8.34 -5.56
CA GLN A 54 -12.71 7.35 -6.45
C GLN A 54 -12.70 5.93 -5.88
N PHE A 55 -12.01 5.68 -4.77
CA PHE A 55 -11.93 4.36 -4.13
C PHE A 55 -13.10 4.09 -3.19
N GLY A 56 -13.84 5.12 -2.77
CA GLY A 56 -15.00 4.99 -1.90
C GLY A 56 -15.18 6.21 -1.01
N ASP A 57 -16.07 6.07 -0.03
CA ASP A 57 -16.36 7.12 0.92
C ASP A 57 -15.16 7.40 1.85
N LEU A 58 -15.06 8.65 2.32
CA LEU A 58 -14.06 9.04 3.33
C LEU A 58 -14.40 8.36 4.65
N GLN A 59 -13.43 7.65 5.23
CA GLN A 59 -13.59 7.02 6.54
C GLN A 59 -13.69 8.08 7.64
N GLU A 60 -14.80 8.07 8.39
CA GLU A 60 -15.15 9.13 9.34
C GLU A 60 -14.06 9.37 10.40
N TRP A 61 -13.43 8.31 10.92
CA TRP A 61 -12.39 8.44 11.94
C TRP A 61 -11.15 9.19 11.43
N THR A 62 -10.86 9.14 10.12
CA THR A 62 -9.75 9.89 9.51
C THR A 62 -10.10 11.35 9.25
N SER A 63 -11.39 11.69 9.14
CA SER A 63 -11.82 13.07 8.85
C SER A 63 -11.36 14.07 9.92
N LYS A 64 -11.25 13.61 11.17
CA LYS A 64 -10.82 14.39 12.35
C LYS A 64 -9.34 14.18 12.68
N THR A 65 -8.64 13.34 11.93
CA THR A 65 -7.22 13.08 12.14
C THR A 65 -6.42 14.04 11.26
N ASP A 66 -5.59 14.85 11.87
CA ASP A 66 -4.71 15.77 11.16
C ASP A 66 -3.70 14.97 10.32
N GLY A 67 -3.63 15.27 9.02
CA GLY A 67 -2.61 14.71 8.12
C GLY A 67 -2.88 13.27 7.64
N LEU A 68 -4.08 12.73 7.85
CA LEU A 68 -4.45 11.39 7.40
C LEU A 68 -5.83 11.40 6.75
N ARG A 69 -5.97 10.80 5.57
CA ARG A 69 -7.27 10.52 4.96
C ARG A 69 -7.28 9.09 4.44
N SER A 70 -8.36 8.35 4.71
CA SER A 70 -8.58 7.01 4.16
C SER A 70 -9.90 6.94 3.42
N PHE A 71 -9.90 6.28 2.26
CA PHE A 71 -11.08 6.12 1.40
C PHE A 71 -11.38 4.64 1.18
N GLY A 72 -12.65 4.27 1.20
CA GLY A 72 -13.09 2.87 1.15
C GLY A 72 -13.55 2.38 2.51
N ASP A 73 -13.32 1.11 2.81
CA ASP A 73 -13.92 0.44 3.97
C ASP A 73 -12.85 -0.16 4.90
N THR A 74 -13.03 0.06 6.21
CA THR A 74 -12.03 -0.30 7.23
C THR A 74 -11.81 -1.81 7.39
N GLU A 75 -12.79 -2.63 7.00
CA GLU A 75 -12.78 -4.08 7.14
C GLU A 75 -12.34 -4.80 5.86
N THR A 76 -12.47 -4.12 4.72
CA THR A 76 -12.21 -4.68 3.39
C THR A 76 -11.07 -3.94 2.66
N ASN A 77 -11.35 -3.31 1.51
CA ASN A 77 -10.38 -2.59 0.70
C ASN A 77 -10.39 -1.09 1.06
N ASP A 78 -9.23 -0.53 1.30
CA ASP A 78 -9.08 0.92 1.45
C ASP A 78 -7.75 1.45 0.97
N ILE A 79 -7.70 2.76 0.77
CA ILE A 79 -6.50 3.50 0.41
C ILE A 79 -6.33 4.67 1.37
N SER A 80 -5.12 4.83 1.89
CA SER A 80 -4.77 5.81 2.91
C SER A 80 -3.63 6.69 2.43
N ILE A 81 -3.76 7.98 2.68
CA ILE A 81 -2.75 9.00 2.41
C ILE A 81 -2.39 9.72 3.71
N CYS A 82 -1.08 9.80 3.99
CA CYS A 82 -0.52 10.66 5.02
C CYS A 82 0.11 11.89 4.36
N PHE A 83 -0.08 13.05 4.96
CA PHE A 83 0.44 14.33 4.45
C PHE A 83 0.67 15.35 5.55
N ASP A 84 1.57 16.30 5.29
CA ASP A 84 1.81 17.42 6.19
C ASP A 84 0.71 18.49 6.03
N ASN A 85 -0.02 18.82 7.10
CA ASN A 85 -1.13 19.79 7.05
C ASN A 85 -0.71 21.25 6.81
N LYS A 86 0.56 21.59 7.09
CA LYS A 86 1.06 22.96 6.90
C LYS A 86 1.46 23.20 5.46
N THR A 87 2.02 22.17 4.82
CA THR A 87 2.58 22.24 3.46
C THR A 87 1.70 21.58 2.41
N ASN A 88 0.70 20.78 2.81
CA ASN A 88 -0.13 19.93 1.96
C ASN A 88 0.67 18.94 1.10
N LYS A 89 1.88 18.57 1.54
CA LYS A 89 2.72 17.62 0.81
C LYS A 89 2.45 16.19 1.25
N VAL A 90 2.38 15.29 0.27
CA VAL A 90 2.25 13.86 0.51
C VAL A 90 3.50 13.32 1.22
N GLU A 91 3.29 12.54 2.27
CA GLU A 91 4.36 11.85 3.00
C GLU A 91 4.34 10.35 2.73
N GLU A 92 3.15 9.76 2.68
CA GLU A 92 2.94 8.33 2.47
C GLU A 92 1.63 8.07 1.72
N LEU A 93 1.65 7.02 0.89
CA LEU A 93 0.47 6.46 0.26
C LEU A 93 0.52 4.94 0.43
N SER A 94 -0.58 4.36 0.90
CA SER A 94 -0.70 2.93 1.15
C SER A 94 -2.12 2.45 0.86
N CYS A 95 -2.30 1.18 0.54
CA CYS A 95 -3.62 0.57 0.43
C CYS A 95 -3.67 -0.81 1.06
N ARG A 96 -4.87 -1.22 1.44
CA ARG A 96 -5.17 -2.56 1.95
C ARG A 96 -6.09 -3.26 0.95
N LEU A 97 -5.73 -4.49 0.63
CA LEU A 97 -6.55 -5.39 -0.17
C LEU A 97 -7.13 -6.49 0.72
N ASP A 98 -8.42 -6.73 0.59
CA ASP A 98 -9.11 -7.89 1.16
C ASP A 98 -9.03 -9.06 0.19
N LEU A 99 -8.22 -10.07 0.53
CA LEU A 99 -8.04 -11.25 -0.31
C LEU A 99 -9.21 -12.23 -0.24
N ARG A 100 -10.15 -12.07 0.70
CA ARG A 100 -11.38 -12.91 0.77
C ARG A 100 -12.31 -12.62 -0.40
N ASN A 101 -12.29 -11.38 -0.90
CA ASN A 101 -13.10 -10.94 -2.02
C ASN A 101 -12.30 -9.98 -2.93
N VAL A 102 -11.70 -10.56 -3.96
CA VAL A 102 -10.81 -9.82 -4.87
C VAL A 102 -11.59 -8.82 -5.73
N ASP A 103 -11.47 -7.54 -5.41
CA ASP A 103 -12.02 -6.45 -6.21
C ASP A 103 -11.06 -6.04 -7.34
N LYS A 104 -11.36 -6.52 -8.55
CA LYS A 104 -10.57 -6.22 -9.75
C LYS A 104 -10.59 -4.73 -10.14
N PHE A 105 -11.67 -4.01 -9.84
CA PHE A 105 -11.76 -2.58 -10.15
C PHE A 105 -10.88 -1.77 -9.20
N PHE A 106 -10.90 -2.12 -7.91
CA PHE A 106 -10.02 -1.53 -6.91
C PHE A 106 -8.54 -1.74 -7.28
N ILE A 107 -8.15 -2.99 -7.57
CA ILE A 107 -6.78 -3.32 -7.96
C ILE A 107 -6.34 -2.52 -9.20
N LYS A 108 -7.18 -2.45 -10.24
CA LYS A 108 -6.86 -1.66 -11.43
C LYS A 108 -6.61 -0.18 -11.10
N LYS A 109 -7.41 0.43 -10.22
CA LYS A 109 -7.21 1.81 -9.78
C LYS A 109 -5.89 1.98 -9.00
N VAL A 110 -5.57 1.06 -8.09
CA VAL A 110 -4.27 1.02 -7.36
C VAL A 110 -3.10 1.02 -8.35
N LEU A 111 -3.12 0.11 -9.32
CA LEU A 111 -2.04 -0.01 -10.31
C LEU A 111 -1.94 1.24 -11.20
N SER A 112 -3.08 1.84 -11.58
CA SER A 112 -3.11 3.08 -12.35
C SER A 112 -2.47 4.25 -11.60
N ILE A 113 -2.78 4.43 -10.31
CA ILE A 113 -2.15 5.48 -9.49
C ILE A 113 -0.66 5.23 -9.35
N ALA A 114 -0.25 4.00 -9.07
CA ALA A 114 1.16 3.67 -8.95
C ALA A 114 1.92 3.94 -10.25
N THR A 115 1.31 3.66 -11.40
CA THR A 115 1.91 3.95 -12.71
C THR A 115 1.97 5.45 -12.98
N LEU A 116 0.92 6.20 -12.64
CA LEU A 116 0.84 7.64 -12.86
C LEU A 116 1.94 8.42 -12.12
N TYR A 117 2.26 8.01 -10.90
CA TYR A 117 3.29 8.63 -10.06
C TYR A 117 4.65 7.90 -10.11
N ASP A 118 4.88 7.05 -11.11
CA ASP A 118 6.09 6.21 -11.27
C ASP A 118 6.55 5.55 -9.94
N CYS A 119 5.61 4.88 -9.29
CA CYS A 119 5.82 4.15 -8.05
C CYS A 119 6.05 2.66 -8.30
N LEU A 120 6.95 2.08 -7.52
CA LEU A 120 6.95 0.65 -7.21
C LEU A 120 6.01 0.40 -6.03
N LEU A 121 5.51 -0.83 -5.97
CA LEU A 121 4.69 -1.30 -4.87
C LEU A 121 5.55 -2.13 -3.92
N MET A 122 5.36 -1.94 -2.61
CA MET A 122 6.04 -2.68 -1.57
C MET A 122 5.06 -3.48 -0.72
N ASP A 123 5.31 -4.77 -0.52
CA ASP A 123 4.54 -5.59 0.42
C ASP A 123 5.02 -5.44 1.88
N SER A 124 4.32 -6.06 2.83
CA SER A 124 4.72 -6.06 4.25
C SER A 124 6.00 -6.85 4.56
N ARG A 125 6.55 -7.58 3.58
CA ARG A 125 7.87 -8.25 3.66
C ARG A 125 8.98 -7.41 3.04
N GLY A 126 8.66 -6.19 2.60
CA GLY A 126 9.57 -5.24 1.97
C GLY A 126 9.94 -5.57 0.53
N ARG A 127 9.27 -6.53 -0.13
CA ARG A 127 9.53 -6.83 -1.54
C ARG A 127 8.98 -5.71 -2.41
N LEU A 128 9.81 -5.21 -3.31
CA LEU A 128 9.44 -4.19 -4.29
C LEU A 128 9.10 -4.86 -5.62
N PHE A 129 7.97 -4.46 -6.20
CA PHE A 129 7.49 -5.00 -7.46
C PHE A 129 6.84 -3.92 -8.32
N GLN A 130 6.79 -4.18 -9.63
CA GLN A 130 6.18 -3.26 -10.60
C GLN A 130 4.66 -3.25 -10.42
N PRO A 131 3.98 -2.12 -10.70
CA PRO A 131 2.52 -2.01 -10.59
C PRO A 131 1.81 -2.74 -11.75
N THR A 132 1.99 -4.05 -11.82
CA THR A 132 1.38 -4.94 -12.82
C THR A 132 0.59 -6.03 -12.11
N ILE A 133 -0.45 -6.53 -12.77
CA ILE A 133 -1.28 -7.61 -12.22
C ILE A 133 -0.45 -8.86 -11.96
N ALA A 134 0.46 -9.22 -12.88
CA ALA A 134 1.30 -10.41 -12.74
C ALA A 134 2.22 -10.32 -11.51
N ALA A 135 2.87 -9.17 -11.29
CA ALA A 135 3.77 -9.00 -10.16
C ALA A 135 3.02 -8.88 -8.82
N LEU A 136 1.82 -8.29 -8.82
CA LEU A 136 0.95 -8.25 -7.66
C LEU A 136 0.48 -9.67 -7.28
N ASP A 137 0.04 -10.46 -8.25
CA ASP A 137 -0.37 -11.86 -8.02
C ASP A 137 0.77 -12.68 -7.43
N GLU A 138 1.98 -12.60 -8.00
CA GLU A 138 3.17 -13.28 -7.45
C GLU A 138 3.45 -12.87 -5.98
N SER A 139 3.31 -11.58 -5.68
CA SER A 139 3.50 -11.05 -4.33
C SER A 139 2.45 -11.56 -3.35
N ILE A 140 1.18 -11.59 -3.78
CA ILE A 140 0.05 -12.13 -3.02
C ILE A 140 0.25 -13.62 -2.75
N GLN A 141 0.57 -14.44 -3.76
CA GLN A 141 0.80 -15.88 -3.62
C GLN A 141 1.90 -16.22 -2.61
N LEU A 142 2.90 -15.34 -2.49
CA LEU A 142 4.01 -15.51 -1.55
C LEU A 142 3.68 -14.99 -0.14
N SER A 143 2.51 -14.38 0.06
CA SER A 143 2.06 -13.80 1.33
C SER A 143 1.43 -14.84 2.28
N ASN A 144 1.42 -14.52 3.57
CA ASN A 144 0.71 -15.32 4.57
C ASN A 144 -0.82 -15.23 4.41
N ALA A 145 -1.32 -14.16 3.80
CA ALA A 145 -2.74 -13.92 3.65
C ALA A 145 -3.37 -14.94 2.69
N THR A 146 -2.71 -15.25 1.58
CA THR A 146 -3.14 -16.32 0.66
C THR A 146 -3.14 -17.68 1.34
N ARG A 147 -2.08 -18.02 2.09
CA ARG A 147 -2.02 -19.30 2.83
C ARG A 147 -3.19 -19.47 3.80
N PHE A 148 -3.60 -18.40 4.48
CA PHE A 148 -4.75 -18.44 5.39
C PHE A 148 -6.09 -18.48 4.66
N VAL A 149 -6.23 -17.74 3.56
CA VAL A 149 -7.47 -17.74 2.75
C VAL A 149 -7.68 -19.10 2.08
N ASP A 150 -6.62 -19.72 1.56
CA ASP A 150 -6.69 -21.02 0.88
C ASP A 150 -6.88 -22.19 1.86
N ASP A 151 -6.12 -22.21 2.96
CA ASP A 151 -6.29 -23.23 4.01
C ASP A 151 -5.96 -22.68 5.41
N SER A 152 -6.97 -22.08 6.02
CA SER A 152 -6.89 -21.53 7.38
C SER A 152 -6.52 -22.57 8.45
N LYS A 153 -6.83 -23.86 8.28
CA LYS A 153 -6.49 -24.91 9.26
C LYS A 153 -5.02 -25.27 9.17
N GLN A 154 -4.53 -25.53 7.95
CA GLN A 154 -3.12 -25.84 7.74
C GLN A 154 -2.22 -24.66 8.12
N PHE A 155 -2.65 -23.43 7.85
CA PHE A 155 -1.93 -22.23 8.29
C PHE A 155 -1.77 -22.18 9.82
N LEU A 156 -2.81 -22.52 10.59
CA LEU A 156 -2.76 -22.53 12.06
C LEU A 156 -1.93 -23.69 12.60
N ASP A 157 -1.91 -24.84 11.93
CA ASP A 157 -1.09 -26.00 12.31
C ASP A 157 0.42 -25.77 12.05
N ASP A 158 0.76 -24.95 11.06
CA ASP A 158 2.14 -24.56 10.72
C ASP A 158 2.72 -23.50 11.68
N PHE A 159 1.91 -22.90 12.56
CA PHE A 159 2.43 -22.03 13.60
C PHE A 159 3.20 -22.87 14.63
N PRO A 160 4.42 -22.45 15.03
CA PRO A 160 5.13 -23.12 16.10
C PRO A 160 4.24 -23.13 17.35
N LYS A 161 3.88 -24.33 17.81
CA LYS A 161 3.21 -24.51 19.09
C LYS A 161 4.17 -24.05 20.18
N GLU A 162 3.77 -23.06 20.95
CA GLU A 162 4.49 -22.58 22.14
C GLU A 162 4.81 -23.73 23.11
#